data_AF-H6LER1-F1
#
_entry.id   AF-H6LER1-F1
#
_cell.length_a   1.000
_cell.length_b   1.000
_cell.length_c   1.000
_cell.angle_alpha   90.00
_cell.angle_beta   90.00
_cell.angle_gamma   90.00
#
_symmetry.space_group_name_H-M   'P 1'
#
loop_
_entity.id
_entity.type
_entity.pdbx_description
1 polymer ?
#
loop_
_entity_poly.entity_id
_entity_poly.type
_entity_poly.pdbx_seq_one_letter_code
_entity_poly.pdbx_strand_id
1 'polypeptide(L)'
;MGYKDSCSALYEEFIKQFKLGSLEKQDTLIYPLCFLYRHTTELFIKYLFCKHVSLSESEIKDFFNKNHNLEKAWEKLEVFLIDFEVSQPMKLIEKQIDLKAVRSYVLQIQEFDEKSMRMRYPVTKKLKESNEHPIRLKIINLNNKMVALFDTFERINSELDEI
;
A
#
# COMPACT_ATOMS: atom_id res chain seq x y z
N MET A 1 2.55 -2.24 12.55
CA MET A 1 3.73 -1.83 11.75
C MET A 1 3.84 -0.32 11.82
N GLY A 2 4.98 0.28 12.18
CA GLY A 2 5.07 1.71 12.52
C GLY A 2 4.55 2.68 11.46
N TYR A 3 4.65 2.33 10.17
CA TYR A 3 4.08 3.13 9.07
C TYR A 3 2.54 3.10 9.04
N LYS A 4 1.91 1.97 9.40
CA LYS A 4 0.44 1.87 9.60
C LYS A 4 0.00 2.78 10.75
N ASP A 5 0.73 2.75 11.86
CA ASP A 5 0.44 3.60 13.03
C ASP A 5 0.58 5.10 12.67
N SER A 6 1.58 5.44 11.86
CA SER A 6 1.77 6.79 11.32
C SER A 6 0.62 7.23 10.40
N CYS A 7 0.09 6.32 9.57
CA CYS A 7 -1.10 6.59 8.76
C CYS A 7 -2.30 6.94 9.65
N SER A 8 -2.53 6.15 10.71
CA SER A 8 -3.62 6.36 11.67
C SER A 8 -3.51 7.72 12.37
N ALA A 9 -2.33 8.04 12.91
CA ALA A 9 -2.11 9.31 13.60
C ALA A 9 -2.34 10.53 12.69
N LEU A 10 -1.87 10.46 11.44
CA LEU A 10 -2.07 11.53 10.48
C LEU A 10 -3.54 11.65 10.04
N TYR A 11 -4.24 10.53 9.88
CA TYR A 11 -5.67 10.51 9.57
C TYR A 11 -6.52 11.07 10.72
N GLU A 12 -6.16 10.78 11.98
CA GLU A 12 -6.82 11.36 13.16
C GLU A 12 -6.70 12.88 13.17
N GLU A 13 -5.52 13.41 12.86
CA GLU A 13 -5.32 14.86 12.72
C GLU A 13 -6.13 15.43 11.55
N PHE A 14 -6.21 14.72 10.41
CA PHE A 14 -7.08 15.11 9.30
C PHE A 14 -8.56 15.21 9.72
N ILE A 15 -9.06 14.22 10.45
CA ILE A 15 -10.45 14.21 10.96
C ILE A 15 -10.68 15.32 11.97
N LYS A 16 -9.70 15.61 12.82
CA LYS A 16 -9.77 16.73 13.76
C LYS A 16 -9.88 18.06 13.02
N GLN A 17 -9.05 18.32 12.01
CA GLN A 17 -9.13 19.55 11.21
C GLN A 17 -10.44 19.65 10.42
N PHE A 18 -10.93 18.53 9.88
CA PHE A 18 -12.25 18.46 9.22
C PHE A 18 -13.39 18.87 10.15
N LYS A 19 -13.40 18.38 11.40
CA LYS A 19 -14.42 18.73 12.41
C LYS A 19 -14.34 20.19 12.84
N LEU A 20 -13.15 20.79 12.84
CA LEU A 20 -12.93 22.21 13.15
C LEU A 20 -13.27 23.14 11.99
N GLY A 21 -13.50 22.61 10.77
CA GLY A 21 -13.75 23.41 9.57
C GLY A 21 -12.51 24.10 9.00
N SER A 22 -11.30 23.72 9.42
CA SER A 22 -10.03 24.29 8.96
C SER A 22 -9.57 23.64 7.64
N LEU A 23 -10.20 24.04 6.53
CA LEU A 23 -9.94 23.47 5.20
C LEU A 23 -8.48 23.61 4.77
N GLU A 24 -7.86 24.75 5.05
CA GLU A 24 -6.45 24.99 4.68
C GLU A 24 -5.50 24.01 5.38
N LYS A 25 -5.75 23.70 6.66
CA LYS A 25 -4.96 22.71 7.38
C LYS A 25 -5.27 21.31 6.88
N GLN A 26 -6.54 21.02 6.61
CA GLN A 26 -6.96 19.73 6.07
C GLN A 26 -6.24 19.40 4.75
N ASP A 27 -6.15 20.36 3.83
CA ASP A 27 -5.51 20.20 2.53
C ASP A 27 -4.02 19.88 2.64
N THR A 28 -3.32 20.47 3.62
CA THR A 28 -1.88 20.19 3.85
C THR A 28 -1.60 18.74 4.26
N LEU A 29 -2.60 18.02 4.79
CA LEU A 29 -2.45 16.65 5.29
C LEU A 29 -2.69 15.59 4.22
N ILE A 30 -3.37 15.94 3.12
CA ILE A 30 -3.81 14.98 2.10
C ILE A 30 -2.63 14.30 1.40
N TYR A 31 -1.65 15.08 0.95
CA TYR A 31 -0.49 14.55 0.22
C TYR A 31 0.40 13.67 1.10
N PRO A 32 0.80 14.09 2.33
CA PRO A 32 1.51 13.22 3.25
C PRO A 32 0.75 11.92 3.57
N LEU A 33 -0.58 11.97 3.70
CA LEU A 33 -1.38 10.79 3.98
C LEU A 33 -1.38 9.80 2.80
N CYS A 34 -1.55 10.29 1.57
CA CYS A 34 -1.46 9.45 0.36
C CYS A 34 -0.05 8.86 0.18
N PHE A 35 0.98 9.65 0.47
CA PHE A 35 2.37 9.19 0.46
C PHE A 35 2.60 8.04 1.46
N LEU A 36 2.12 8.18 2.70
CA LEU A 36 2.21 7.13 3.72
C LEU A 36 1.43 5.88 3.32
N TYR A 37 0.23 6.02 2.75
CA TYR A 37 -0.55 4.88 2.26
C TYR A 37 0.19 4.06 1.19
N ARG A 38 0.81 4.75 0.23
CA ARG A 38 1.63 4.12 -0.81
C ARG A 38 2.79 3.33 -0.20
N HIS A 39 3.56 3.94 0.69
CA HIS A 39 4.74 3.29 1.26
C HIS A 39 4.41 2.22 2.29
N THR A 40 3.32 2.37 3.04
CA THR A 40 2.83 1.30 3.93
C THR A 40 2.45 0.06 3.12
N THR A 41 1.80 0.25 1.97
CA THR A 41 1.50 -0.84 1.02
C THR A 41 2.79 -1.50 0.51
N GLU A 42 3.78 -0.71 0.06
CA GLU A 42 5.08 -1.22 -0.38
C GLU A 42 5.76 -2.07 0.71
N LEU A 43 5.76 -1.57 1.95
CA LEU A 43 6.39 -2.23 3.08
C LEU A 43 5.67 -3.53 3.43
N PHE A 44 4.34 -3.58 3.38
CA PHE A 44 3.60 -4.84 3.62
C PHE A 44 3.94 -5.90 2.58
N ILE A 45 3.94 -5.54 1.29
CA ILE A 45 4.29 -6.47 0.21
C ILE A 45 5.72 -6.98 0.41
N LYS A 46 6.66 -6.08 0.70
CA LYS A 46 8.06 -6.46 0.91
C LYS A 46 8.26 -7.32 2.16
N TYR A 47 7.58 -6.98 3.24
CA TYR A 47 7.61 -7.73 4.49
C TYR A 47 7.10 -9.15 4.29
N LEU A 48 5.92 -9.32 3.69
CA LEU A 48 5.33 -10.63 3.41
C LEU A 48 6.26 -11.48 2.54
N PHE A 49 6.79 -10.90 1.47
CA PHE A 49 7.70 -11.60 0.56
C PHE A 49 8.98 -12.05 1.26
N CYS A 50 9.64 -11.15 2.00
CA CYS A 50 10.91 -11.48 2.67
C CYS A 50 10.76 -12.43 3.86
N LYS A 51 9.61 -12.42 4.53
CA LYS A 51 9.37 -13.27 5.69
C LYS A 51 9.05 -14.71 5.27
N HIS A 52 8.26 -14.89 4.22
CA HIS A 52 7.67 -16.19 3.88
C HIS A 52 8.33 -16.86 2.68
N VAL A 53 9.03 -16.10 1.83
CA VAL A 53 9.80 -16.68 0.73
C VAL A 53 11.23 -16.92 1.21
N SER A 54 11.70 -18.16 1.07
CA SER A 54 13.10 -18.51 1.32
C SER A 54 13.98 -17.91 0.24
N LEU A 55 14.70 -16.84 0.56
CA LEU A 55 15.54 -16.09 -0.38
C LEU A 55 16.98 -16.03 0.12
N SER A 56 17.93 -16.10 -0.81
CA SER A 56 19.31 -15.71 -0.55
C SER A 56 19.43 -14.20 -0.30
N GLU A 57 20.51 -13.78 0.37
CA GLU A 57 20.79 -12.36 0.58
C GLU A 57 20.85 -11.57 -0.76
N SER A 58 21.36 -12.20 -1.82
CA SER A 58 21.39 -11.61 -3.16
C SER A 58 20.00 -11.38 -3.74
N GLU A 59 19.06 -12.32 -3.55
CA GLU A 59 17.68 -12.19 -4.05
C GLU A 59 16.89 -11.15 -3.25
N ILE A 60 17.13 -11.07 -1.93
CA ILE A 60 16.59 -10.00 -1.08
C ILE A 60 17.08 -8.64 -1.61
N LYS A 61 18.39 -8.46 -1.79
CA LYS A 61 18.96 -7.21 -2.33
C LYS A 61 18.36 -6.86 -3.70
N ASP A 62 18.23 -7.84 -4.58
CA ASP A 62 17.64 -7.66 -5.90
C ASP A 62 16.19 -7.16 -5.82
N PHE A 63 15.38 -7.80 -4.98
CA PHE A 63 13.99 -7.45 -4.75
C PHE A 63 13.83 -6.03 -4.19
N PHE A 64 14.63 -5.65 -3.19
CA PHE A 64 14.56 -4.30 -2.62
C PHE A 64 15.03 -3.21 -3.59
N ASN A 65 16.09 -3.46 -4.38
CA ASN A 65 16.69 -2.47 -5.27
C ASN A 65 15.91 -2.26 -6.58
N LYS A 66 15.23 -3.30 -7.09
CA LYS A 66 14.58 -3.25 -8.40
C LYS A 66 13.08 -2.98 -8.36
N ASN A 67 12.43 -3.13 -7.21
CA ASN A 67 10.96 -3.09 -7.11
C ASN A 67 10.44 -1.96 -6.21
N HIS A 68 10.58 -0.71 -6.67
CA HIS A 68 9.75 0.41 -6.16
C HIS A 68 8.38 0.50 -6.86
N ASN A 69 8.23 -0.24 -7.95
CA ASN A 69 6.96 -0.43 -8.64
C ASN A 69 6.14 -1.46 -7.85
N LEU A 70 4.98 -1.03 -7.33
CA LEU A 70 4.14 -1.88 -6.48
C LEU A 70 3.54 -3.05 -7.24
N GLU A 71 3.18 -2.88 -8.51
CA GLU A 71 2.66 -3.96 -9.35
C GLU A 71 3.69 -5.08 -9.47
N LYS A 72 4.93 -4.76 -9.82
CA LYS A 72 6.02 -5.76 -9.94
C LYS A 72 6.35 -6.42 -8.61
N ALA A 73 6.29 -5.67 -7.50
CA ALA A 73 6.49 -6.22 -6.18
C ALA A 73 5.37 -7.19 -5.80
N TRP A 74 4.12 -6.81 -6.09
CA TRP A 74 2.94 -7.63 -5.85
C TRP A 74 2.95 -8.90 -6.71
N GLU A 75 3.27 -8.81 -8.00
CA GLU A 75 3.33 -9.99 -8.89
C GLU A 75 4.23 -11.09 -8.34
N LYS A 76 5.41 -10.73 -7.80
CA LYS A 76 6.30 -11.71 -7.18
C LYS A 76 5.69 -12.35 -5.95
N LEU A 77 5.02 -11.57 -5.11
CA LEU A 77 4.32 -12.09 -3.93
C LEU A 77 3.09 -12.93 -4.31
N GLU A 78 2.33 -12.50 -5.30
CA GLU A 78 1.10 -13.14 -5.75
C GLU A 78 1.37 -14.54 -6.31
N VAL A 79 2.46 -14.72 -7.07
CA VAL A 79 2.89 -16.06 -7.52
C VAL A 79 3.10 -16.98 -6.31
N PHE A 80 3.84 -16.52 -5.30
CA PHE A 80 4.05 -17.30 -4.07
C PHE A 80 2.73 -17.60 -3.35
N LEU A 81 1.82 -16.64 -3.23
CA LEU A 81 0.52 -16.84 -2.55
C LEU A 81 -0.37 -17.83 -3.30
N ILE A 82 -0.34 -17.83 -4.63
CA ILE A 82 -1.06 -18.81 -5.47
C ILE A 82 -0.47 -20.20 -5.29
N ASP A 83 0.85 -20.34 -5.37
CA ASP A 83 1.53 -21.63 -5.15
C ASP A 83 1.26 -22.17 -3.75
N PHE A 84 1.24 -21.27 -2.75
CA PHE A 84 0.87 -21.59 -1.39
C PHE A 84 -0.55 -22.15 -1.30
N GLU A 85 -1.55 -21.46 -1.86
CA GLU A 85 -2.95 -21.91 -1.88
C GLU A 85 -3.12 -23.24 -2.62
N VAL A 86 -2.32 -23.52 -3.66
CA VAL A 86 -2.32 -24.83 -4.33
C VAL A 86 -1.75 -25.93 -3.43
N SER A 87 -0.67 -25.63 -2.68
CA SER A 87 0.00 -26.60 -1.80
C SER A 87 -0.74 -26.87 -0.49
N GLN A 88 -1.49 -25.88 0.01
CA GLN A 88 -2.35 -25.97 1.18
C GLN A 88 -3.76 -25.46 0.82
N PRO A 89 -4.54 -26.27 0.09
CA PRO A 89 -5.86 -25.87 -0.40
C PRO A 89 -6.75 -25.40 0.74
N MET A 90 -7.48 -24.30 0.51
CA MET A 90 -8.53 -23.74 1.36
C MET A 90 -8.08 -22.80 2.48
N LYS A 91 -6.79 -22.59 2.76
CA LYS A 91 -6.37 -21.68 3.86
C LYS A 91 -6.75 -20.22 3.61
N LEU A 92 -6.46 -19.64 2.44
CA LEU A 92 -6.82 -18.24 2.16
C LEU A 92 -8.30 -18.11 1.77
N ILE A 93 -8.85 -19.12 1.11
CA ILE A 93 -10.25 -19.14 0.63
C ILE A 93 -11.25 -19.28 1.78
N GLU A 94 -11.04 -20.20 2.74
CA GLU A 94 -11.91 -20.33 3.94
C GLU A 94 -11.93 -19.04 4.76
N LYS A 95 -10.81 -18.33 4.76
CA LYS A 95 -10.66 -17.05 5.43
C LYS A 95 -11.16 -15.89 4.60
N GLN A 96 -11.77 -16.09 3.42
CA GLN A 96 -12.36 -15.02 2.60
C GLN A 96 -11.35 -13.92 2.23
N ILE A 97 -10.10 -14.29 1.91
CA ILE A 97 -9.11 -13.36 1.37
C ILE A 97 -9.24 -13.32 -0.15
N ASP A 98 -9.64 -12.17 -0.70
CA ASP A 98 -9.75 -11.96 -2.14
C ASP A 98 -8.45 -11.34 -2.70
N LEU A 99 -7.56 -12.19 -3.21
CA LEU A 99 -6.29 -11.75 -3.82
C LEU A 99 -6.50 -10.86 -5.06
N LYS A 100 -7.61 -11.03 -5.80
CA LYS A 100 -7.92 -10.16 -6.95
C LYS A 100 -8.28 -8.76 -6.50
N ALA A 101 -9.02 -8.63 -5.40
CA ALA A 101 -9.30 -7.32 -4.79
C ALA A 101 -8.02 -6.65 -4.29
N VAL A 102 -7.12 -7.39 -3.63
CA VAL A 102 -5.81 -6.88 -3.20
C VAL A 102 -5.01 -6.38 -4.40
N ARG A 103 -4.87 -7.21 -5.45
CA ARG A 103 -4.21 -6.80 -6.71
C ARG A 103 -4.80 -5.52 -7.26
N SER A 104 -6.13 -5.44 -7.35
CA SER A 104 -6.83 -4.25 -7.87
C SER A 104 -6.48 -2.99 -7.08
N TYR A 105 -6.40 -3.05 -5.75
CA TYR A 105 -5.99 -1.89 -4.95
C TYR A 105 -4.53 -1.53 -5.18
N VAL A 106 -3.63 -2.51 -5.22
CA VAL A 106 -2.20 -2.27 -5.47
C VAL A 106 -1.99 -1.59 -6.83
N LEU A 107 -2.67 -2.06 -7.88
CA LEU A 107 -2.59 -1.47 -9.21
C LEU A 107 -3.12 -0.03 -9.25
N GLN A 108 -4.24 0.25 -8.59
CA GLN A 108 -4.76 1.63 -8.51
C GLN A 108 -3.80 2.58 -7.80
N ILE A 109 -3.14 2.12 -6.74
CA ILE A 109 -2.12 2.92 -6.03
C ILE A 109 -0.90 3.16 -6.94
N GLN A 110 -0.44 2.12 -7.65
CA GLN A 110 0.67 2.22 -8.60
C GLN A 110 0.35 3.15 -9.77
N GLU A 111 -0.85 3.07 -10.33
CA GLU A 111 -1.28 3.95 -11.41
C GLU A 111 -1.38 5.40 -10.94
N PHE A 112 -1.90 5.61 -9.73
CA PHE A 112 -2.04 6.95 -9.17
C PHE A 112 -0.68 7.62 -8.89
N ASP A 113 0.30 6.91 -8.33
CA ASP A 113 1.63 7.44 -8.04
C ASP A 113 2.76 6.47 -8.46
N GLU A 114 2.92 6.33 -9.78
CA GLU A 114 3.81 5.37 -10.45
C GLU A 114 5.24 5.40 -9.91
N LYS A 115 5.75 6.61 -9.66
CA LYS A 115 7.16 6.86 -9.29
C LYS A 115 7.32 7.26 -7.83
N SER A 116 6.26 7.21 -7.03
CA SER A 116 6.26 7.70 -5.66
C SER A 116 6.60 9.20 -5.53
N MET A 117 6.35 9.98 -6.59
CA MET A 117 6.76 11.39 -6.68
C MET A 117 5.56 12.34 -6.68
N ARG A 118 4.39 11.87 -7.14
CA ARG A 118 3.22 12.71 -7.38
C ARG A 118 2.73 13.38 -6.10
N MET A 119 2.83 12.68 -4.97
CA MET A 119 2.40 13.17 -3.66
C MET A 119 3.43 14.07 -2.95
N ARG A 120 4.64 14.22 -3.51
CA ARG A 120 5.74 14.96 -2.87
C ARG A 120 6.13 16.22 -3.61
N TYR A 121 6.07 16.19 -4.92
CA TYR A 121 6.59 17.26 -5.75
C TYR A 121 5.46 17.84 -6.61
N PRO A 122 5.30 19.17 -6.64
CA PRO A 122 4.29 19.81 -7.49
C PRO A 122 4.62 19.67 -8.98
N VAL A 123 5.88 19.35 -9.31
CA VAL A 123 6.36 19.13 -10.67
C VAL A 123 7.15 17.83 -10.78
N THR A 124 7.07 17.22 -11.96
CA THR A 124 7.88 16.07 -12.35
C THR A 124 9.33 16.46 -12.64
N LYS A 125 10.21 15.46 -12.77
CA LYS A 125 11.62 15.68 -13.20
C LYS A 125 11.75 16.33 -14.58
N LYS A 126 10.68 16.34 -15.38
CA LYS A 126 10.63 16.99 -16.70
C LYS A 126 10.02 18.40 -16.64
N LEU A 127 9.87 18.98 -15.43
CA LEU A 127 9.26 20.29 -15.18
C LEU A 127 7.81 20.42 -15.64
N LYS A 128 7.11 19.30 -15.82
CA LYS A 128 5.65 19.28 -16.01
C LYS A 128 4.96 19.21 -14.65
N GLU A 129 3.78 19.82 -14.53
CA GLU A 129 2.95 19.71 -13.33
C GLU A 129 2.66 18.24 -13.00
N SER A 130 2.74 17.88 -11.72
CA SER A 130 2.42 16.51 -11.26
C SER A 130 0.92 16.23 -11.34
N ASN A 131 0.09 17.28 -11.27
CA ASN A 131 -1.36 17.23 -11.37
C ASN A 131 -1.83 18.35 -12.31
N GLU A 132 -2.03 18.03 -13.59
CA GLU A 132 -2.49 19.01 -14.61
C GLU A 132 -3.91 19.54 -14.33
N HIS A 133 -4.67 18.84 -13.49
CA HIS A 133 -6.02 19.21 -13.07
C HIS A 133 -6.20 19.05 -11.56
N PRO A 134 -7.07 19.85 -10.92
CA PRO A 134 -7.40 19.69 -9.51
C PRO A 134 -7.90 18.27 -9.20
N ILE A 135 -7.27 17.61 -8.22
CA ILE A 135 -7.67 16.28 -7.78
C ILE A 135 -8.56 16.41 -6.55
N ARG A 136 -9.74 15.79 -6.61
CA ARG A 136 -10.64 15.70 -5.47
C ARG A 136 -10.61 14.28 -4.93
N LEU A 137 -10.04 14.10 -3.75
CA LEU A 137 -9.96 12.82 -3.07
C LEU A 137 -11.03 12.73 -1.98
N LYS A 138 -11.81 11.64 -2.00
CA LYS A 138 -12.74 11.30 -0.91
C LYS A 138 -11.95 10.64 0.23
N ILE A 139 -11.19 11.44 0.98
CA ILE A 139 -10.19 10.96 1.96
C ILE A 139 -10.77 9.99 2.99
N ILE A 140 -11.99 10.22 3.48
CA ILE A 140 -12.63 9.30 4.42
C ILE A 140 -12.81 7.90 3.79
N ASN A 141 -13.31 7.83 2.57
CA ASN A 141 -13.48 6.57 1.86
C ASN A 141 -12.13 5.94 1.50
N LEU A 142 -11.15 6.75 1.07
CA LEU A 142 -9.79 6.29 0.80
C LEU A 142 -9.18 5.64 2.05
N ASN A 143 -9.23 6.30 3.20
CA ASN A 143 -8.72 5.76 4.46
C ASN A 143 -9.36 4.41 4.80
N ASN A 144 -10.69 4.30 4.71
CA ASN A 144 -11.39 3.05 5.00
C ASN A 144 -10.91 1.91 4.10
N LYS A 145 -10.65 2.18 2.81
CA LYS A 145 -10.11 1.17 1.88
C LYS A 145 -8.65 0.84 2.15
N MET A 146 -7.83 1.83 2.52
CA MET A 146 -6.43 1.59 2.87
C MET A 146 -6.29 0.77 4.17
N VAL A 147 -7.09 1.07 5.19
CA VAL A 147 -7.13 0.29 6.43
C VAL A 147 -7.54 -1.15 6.14
N ALA A 148 -8.62 -1.36 5.36
CA ALA A 148 -9.04 -2.70 4.97
C ALA A 148 -7.96 -3.47 4.19
N LEU A 149 -7.21 -2.79 3.32
CA LEU A 149 -6.07 -3.38 2.61
C LEU A 149 -4.96 -3.79 3.60
N PHE A 150 -4.60 -2.94 4.55
CA PHE A 150 -3.58 -3.23 5.56
C PHE A 150 -3.98 -4.38 6.47
N ASP A 151 -5.24 -4.42 6.91
CA ASP A 151 -5.78 -5.52 7.70
C ASP A 151 -5.77 -6.82 6.89
N THR A 152 -6.00 -6.76 5.57
CA THR A 152 -5.88 -7.93 4.69
C THR A 152 -4.44 -8.43 4.60
N PHE A 153 -3.43 -7.56 4.52
CA PHE A 153 -2.02 -7.98 4.56
C PHE A 153 -1.65 -8.62 5.90
N GLU A 154 -2.13 -8.09 7.02
CA GLU A 154 -1.90 -8.67 8.34
C GLU A 154 -2.53 -10.07 8.45
N ARG A 155 -3.75 -10.23 7.93
CA ARG A 155 -4.41 -11.54 7.86
C ARG A 155 -3.62 -12.53 7.00
N ILE A 156 -3.19 -12.13 5.79
CA ILE A 156 -2.31 -12.96 4.94
C ILE A 156 -1.08 -13.40 5.73
N ASN A 157 -0.43 -12.47 6.46
CA ASN A 157 0.73 -12.82 7.27
C ASN A 157 0.40 -13.86 8.35
N SER A 158 -0.71 -13.69 9.07
CA SER A 158 -1.13 -14.63 10.12
C SER A 158 -1.39 -16.03 9.56
N GLU A 159 -2.05 -16.15 8.41
CA GLU A 159 -2.33 -17.47 7.81
C GLU A 159 -1.05 -18.18 7.34
N LEU A 160 -0.06 -17.41 6.89
CA LEU A 160 1.26 -17.93 6.53
C LEU A 160 2.12 -18.29 7.76
N ASP A 161 1.91 -17.64 8.90
CA ASP A 161 2.61 -17.95 10.16
C ASP A 161 2.07 -19.22 10.86
N GLU A 162 0.84 -19.65 10.57
CA GLU A 162 0.22 -20.87 11.11
C GLU A 162 0.73 -22.16 10.41
N ILE A 163 2.00 -22.20 10.02
CA ILE A 163 2.68 -23.31 9.32
C ILE A 163 3.96 -23.65 10.09
#